data_AF-A0A9Q0QLB8-F1
#
_entry.id   AF-A0A9Q0QLB8-F1
#
_cell.length_a   1.000
_cell.length_b   1.000
_cell.length_c   1.000
_cell.angle_alpha   90.00
_cell.angle_beta   90.00
_cell.angle_gamma   90.00
#
_symmetry.space_group_name_H-M   'P 1'
#
loop_
_entity.id
_entity.type
_entity.pdbx_description
1 polymer ?
#
loop_
_entity_poly.entity_id
_entity_poly.type
_entity_poly.pdbx_seq_one_letter_code
_entity_poly.pdbx_strand_id
1 'polypeptide(L)'
;MAMASSANKKKPKNNQTPESQFSCNLNFYSKSKDLHSAISLYDTALSQSTRLNQHHFNTLLYLCSISLNDPSTKDLSLRYGFRVFDHMVSNGIKTQ
;
A
#
# COMPACT_ATOMS: atom_id res chain seq x y z
N MET A 1 28.49 14.18 43.01
CA MET A 1 29.10 14.04 41.66
C MET A 1 27.97 13.95 40.67
N ALA A 2 27.84 14.94 39.79
CA ALA A 2 26.82 14.99 38.75
C ALA A 2 27.34 14.33 37.45
N MET A 3 26.37 14.00 36.58
CA MET A 3 26.47 13.71 35.14
C MET A 3 26.68 12.25 34.72
N ALA A 4 25.64 11.68 34.08
CA ALA A 4 25.67 11.44 32.64
C ALA A 4 24.27 11.04 32.14
N SER A 5 23.51 12.02 31.66
CA SER A 5 22.27 11.81 30.92
C SER A 5 22.59 11.19 29.56
N SER A 6 22.15 9.95 29.33
CA SER A 6 22.29 9.30 28.03
C SER A 6 21.47 10.06 26.99
N ALA A 7 22.17 10.71 26.07
CA ALA A 7 21.58 11.43 24.95
C ALA A 7 20.74 10.45 24.09
N ASN A 8 19.43 10.54 24.25
CA ASN A 8 18.47 9.87 23.39
C ASN A 8 18.63 10.45 21.98
N LYS A 9 19.32 9.72 21.09
CA LYS A 9 19.39 10.03 19.66
C LYS A 9 17.98 9.90 19.08
N LYS A 10 17.20 10.98 19.16
CA LYS A 10 15.96 11.13 18.41
C LYS A 10 16.31 11.00 16.94
N LYS A 11 16.03 9.83 16.35
CA LYS A 11 16.02 9.65 14.90
C LYS A 11 15.20 10.80 14.31
N PRO A 12 15.66 11.46 13.24
CA PRO A 12 14.90 12.53 12.62
C PRO A 12 13.52 11.97 12.27
N LYS A 13 12.46 12.64 12.75
CA LYS A 13 11.09 12.41 12.29
C LYS A 13 11.12 12.76 10.80
N ASN A 14 11.42 11.75 9.99
CA ASN A 14 11.33 11.88 8.55
C ASN A 14 9.89 12.26 8.28
N ASN A 15 9.66 13.43 7.69
CA ASN A 15 8.35 13.87 7.25
C ASN A 15 7.90 12.92 6.14
N GLN A 16 7.49 11.70 6.49
CA GLN A 16 6.97 10.74 5.55
C GLN A 16 5.61 11.30 5.11
N THR A 17 5.54 11.69 3.85
CA THR A 17 4.26 12.07 3.26
C THR A 17 3.34 10.83 3.25
N PRO A 18 2.02 11.00 3.25
CA PRO A 18 1.07 9.89 3.17
C PRO A 18 1.41 8.93 2.02
N GLU A 19 1.87 9.46 0.89
CA GLU A 19 2.31 8.69 -0.27
C GLU A 19 3.55 7.85 0.03
N SER A 20 4.57 8.41 0.69
CA SER A 20 5.78 7.66 1.05
C SER A 20 5.50 6.53 2.03
N GLN A 21 4.58 6.74 2.98
CA GLN A 21 4.14 5.69 3.90
C GLN A 21 3.36 4.61 3.17
N PHE A 22 2.44 5.02 2.29
CA PHE A 22 1.67 4.11 1.46
C PHE A 22 2.58 3.23 0.59
N SER A 23 3.56 3.81 -0.11
CA SER A 23 4.49 3.03 -0.93
C SER A 23 5.30 2.03 -0.10
N CYS A 24 5.78 2.43 1.08
CA CYS A 24 6.55 1.55 1.97
C CYS A 24 5.72 0.35 2.42
N ASN A 25 4.50 0.61 2.91
CA ASN A 25 3.60 -0.42 3.41
C ASN A 25 3.12 -1.33 2.28
N LEU A 26 2.76 -0.78 1.13
CA LEU A 26 2.33 -1.57 -0.03
C LEU A 26 3.43 -2.51 -0.52
N ASN A 27 4.68 -2.05 -0.56
CA ASN A 27 5.83 -2.88 -0.89
C ASN A 27 6.06 -4.00 0.14
N PHE A 28 5.85 -3.70 1.42
CA PHE A 28 5.91 -4.71 2.47
C PHE A 28 4.83 -5.78 2.28
N TYR A 29 3.57 -5.38 2.07
CA TYR A 29 2.45 -6.31 1.87
C TYR A 29 2.56 -7.13 0.58
N SER A 30 3.10 -6.55 -0.49
CA SER A 30 3.39 -7.27 -1.74
C SER A 30 4.39 -8.41 -1.51
N LYS A 31 5.42 -8.17 -0.68
CA LYS A 31 6.42 -9.19 -0.34
C LYS A 31 5.88 -10.27 0.60
N SER A 32 5.09 -9.88 1.60
CA SER A 32 4.45 -10.83 2.52
C SER A 32 3.21 -11.52 1.94
N LYS A 33 2.79 -11.11 0.73
CA LYS A 33 1.57 -11.59 0.05
C LYS A 33 0.30 -11.39 0.89
N ASP A 34 0.28 -10.35 1.70
CA ASP A 34 -0.83 -10.05 2.60
C ASP A 34 -1.87 -9.18 1.89
N LEU A 35 -2.85 -9.85 1.26
CA LEU A 35 -3.92 -9.18 0.53
C LEU A 35 -4.82 -8.33 1.44
N HIS A 36 -5.18 -8.84 2.62
CA HIS A 36 -6.11 -8.15 3.51
C HIS A 36 -5.54 -6.83 4.01
N SER A 37 -4.26 -6.82 4.40
CA SER A 37 -3.58 -5.61 4.84
C SER A 37 -3.41 -4.60 3.70
N ALA A 38 -3.11 -5.06 2.48
CA ALA A 38 -3.02 -4.18 1.32
C ALA A 38 -4.35 -3.56 0.93
N ILE A 39 -5.45 -4.31 1.03
CA ILE A 39 -6.81 -3.81 0.81
C ILE A 39 -7.15 -2.72 1.83
N SER A 40 -6.92 -2.98 3.12
CA SER A 40 -7.17 -2.01 4.18
C SER A 40 -6.36 -0.73 3.99
N LEU A 41 -5.09 -0.88 3.58
CA LEU A 41 -4.23 0.25 3.23
C LEU A 41 -4.79 1.05 2.03
N TYR A 42 -5.29 0.36 1.01
CA TYR A 42 -5.91 0.99 -0.16
C TYR A 42 -7.18 1.77 0.19
N ASP A 43 -8.10 1.19 0.96
CA ASP A 43 -9.31 1.88 1.41
C ASP A 43 -9.00 3.10 2.29
N THR A 44 -7.95 3.00 3.12
CA THR A 44 -7.45 4.13 3.91
C THR A 44 -6.90 5.23 3.00
N ALA A 45 -6.14 4.87 1.97
CA ALA A 45 -5.59 5.82 0.99
C ALA A 45 -6.70 6.55 0.21
N LEU A 46 -7.79 5.84 -0.14
CA LEU A 46 -8.97 6.46 -0.75
C LEU A 46 -9.61 7.48 0.19
N SER A 47 -9.81 7.11 1.45
CA SER A 47 -10.41 7.97 2.48
C SER A 47 -9.57 9.23 2.75
N GLN A 48 -8.26 9.10 2.64
CA GLN A 48 -7.30 10.20 2.82
C GLN A 48 -7.04 11.00 1.52
N SER A 49 -7.71 10.67 0.42
CA SER A 49 -7.44 11.26 -0.91
C SER A 49 -5.96 11.22 -1.30
N THR A 50 -5.26 10.15 -0.89
CA THR A 50 -3.84 9.98 -1.19
C THR A 50 -3.64 9.77 -2.68
N ARG A 51 -2.72 10.53 -3.28
CA ARG A 51 -2.46 10.42 -4.71
C ARG A 51 -1.76 9.10 -5.02
N LEU A 52 -2.45 8.23 -5.74
CA LEU A 52 -1.89 6.96 -6.22
C LEU A 52 -1.27 7.15 -7.60
N ASN A 53 -0.12 6.50 -7.83
CA ASN A 53 0.57 6.50 -9.12
C ASN A 53 0.44 5.12 -9.79
N GLN A 54 0.90 5.02 -11.04
CA GLN A 54 0.85 3.77 -11.81
C GLN A 54 1.53 2.59 -11.11
N HIS A 55 2.66 2.82 -10.43
CA HIS A 55 3.37 1.77 -9.71
C HIS A 55 2.52 1.22 -8.54
N HIS A 56 1.81 2.09 -7.82
CA HIS A 56 0.89 1.67 -6.75
C HIS A 56 -0.22 0.77 -7.27
N PHE A 57 -0.87 1.17 -8.38
CA PHE A 57 -1.92 0.38 -9.00
C PHE A 57 -1.38 -0.97 -9.49
N ASN A 58 -0.24 -0.99 -10.18
CA ASN A 58 0.37 -2.22 -10.66
C ASN A 58 0.72 -3.18 -9.51
N THR A 59 1.24 -2.68 -8.40
CA THR A 59 1.56 -3.51 -7.24
C THR A 59 0.30 -4.08 -6.58
N LEU A 60 -0.77 -3.30 -6.48
CA LEU A 60 -2.07 -3.79 -5.99
C LEU A 60 -2.67 -4.87 -6.92
N LEU A 61 -2.62 -4.65 -8.23
CA LEU A 61 -3.10 -5.62 -9.23
C LEU A 61 -2.27 -6.91 -9.21
N TYR A 62 -0.95 -6.80 -9.08
CA TYR A 62 -0.06 -7.94 -8.91
C TYR A 62 -0.43 -8.74 -7.65
N LEU A 63 -0.67 -8.05 -6.52
CA LEU A 63 -1.06 -8.70 -5.27
C LEU A 63 -2.42 -9.42 -5.40
N CYS A 64 -3.39 -8.81 -6.07
CA CYS A 64 -4.66 -9.47 -6.36
C CYS A 64 -4.42 -10.72 -7.22
N SER A 65 -3.58 -10.62 -8.27
CA SER A 65 -3.27 -11.73 -9.17
C SER A 65 -2.64 -12.93 -8.45
N ILE A 66 -1.67 -12.70 -7.56
CA ILE A 66 -1.07 -13.81 -6.80
C ILE A 66 -2.05 -14.46 -5.83
N SER A 67 -2.98 -13.68 -5.27
CA SER A 67 -3.99 -14.17 -4.33
C SER A 67 -5.14 -14.92 -5.01
N LEU A 68 -5.32 -14.80 -6.34
CA LEU A 68 -6.29 -15.61 -7.08
C LEU A 68 -6.03 -17.12 -7.00
N ASN A 69 -4.78 -17.50 -6.75
CA ASN A 69 -4.39 -18.91 -6.63
C ASN A 69 -4.89 -19.56 -5.33
N ASP A 70 -5.27 -18.78 -4.33
CA ASP A 70 -5.84 -19.28 -3.09
C ASP A 70 -7.39 -19.20 -3.14
N PRO A 71 -8.11 -20.32 -3.06
CA PRO A 71 -9.57 -20.34 -3.06
C PRO A 71 -10.21 -19.46 -1.99
N SER A 72 -9.55 -19.28 -0.84
CA SER A 72 -10.09 -18.50 0.28
C SER A 72 -10.10 -17.00 0.01
N THR A 73 -9.16 -16.52 -0.82
CA THR A 73 -9.01 -15.10 -1.17
C THR A 73 -9.40 -14.79 -2.61
N LYS A 74 -9.78 -15.79 -3.41
CA LYS A 74 -10.11 -15.65 -4.84
C LYS A 74 -11.22 -14.63 -5.12
N ASP A 75 -12.37 -14.73 -4.45
CA ASP A 75 -13.49 -13.80 -4.65
C ASP A 75 -13.08 -12.36 -4.30
N LEU A 76 -12.42 -12.21 -3.15
CA LEU A 76 -11.93 -10.92 -2.67
C LEU A 76 -10.93 -10.30 -3.66
N SER A 77 -10.00 -11.10 -4.17
CA SER A 77 -8.98 -10.69 -5.14
C SER A 77 -9.60 -10.24 -6.46
N LEU A 78 -10.63 -10.93 -6.96
CA LEU A 78 -11.33 -10.53 -8.18
C LEU A 78 -12.03 -9.18 -7.97
N ARG A 79 -12.82 -9.06 -6.91
CA ARG A 79 -13.57 -7.84 -6.61
C ARG A 79 -12.65 -6.63 -6.43
N TYR A 80 -11.56 -6.79 -5.68
CA TYR A 80 -10.59 -5.71 -5.49
C TYR A 80 -9.76 -5.43 -6.73
N GLY A 81 -9.37 -6.47 -7.49
CA GLY A 81 -8.65 -6.30 -8.75
C GLY A 81 -9.41 -5.39 -9.71
N PHE A 82 -10.71 -5.64 -9.92
CA PHE A 82 -11.54 -4.78 -10.75
C PHE A 82 -11.68 -3.37 -10.17
N ARG A 83 -11.94 -3.23 -8.86
CA ARG A 83 -12.07 -1.91 -8.22
C ARG A 83 -10.79 -1.07 -8.32
N VAL A 84 -9.62 -1.70 -8.21
CA VAL A 84 -8.31 -1.05 -8.37
C VAL A 84 -8.09 -0.65 -9.84
N PHE A 85 -8.46 -1.52 -10.77
CA PHE A 85 -8.38 -1.25 -12.20
C PHE A 85 -9.27 -0.06 -12.62
N ASP A 86 -10.52 -0.05 -12.19
CA ASP A 86 -11.47 1.03 -12.50
C ASP A 86 -10.98 2.36 -11.95
N HIS A 87 -10.41 2.36 -10.74
CA HIS A 87 -9.81 3.56 -10.15
C HIS A 87 -8.56 4.01 -10.91
N MET A 88 -7.72 3.09 -11.37
CA MET A 88 -6.55 3.40 -12.20
C MET A 88 -6.98 4.09 -13.51
N VAL A 89 -7.97 3.53 -14.21
CA VAL A 89 -8.51 4.09 -15.45
C VAL A 89 -9.18 5.44 -15.21
N SER A 90 -9.94 5.58 -14.12
CA SER A 90 -10.58 6.85 -13.74
C SER A 90 -9.57 7.96 -13.43
N ASN A 91 -8.36 7.59 -12.98
CA ASN A 91 -7.24 8.52 -12.81
C ASN A 91 -6.47 8.82 -14.11
N GLY A 92 -6.96 8.35 -15.27
CA GLY A 92 -6.32 8.54 -16.57
C GLY A 92 -5.01 7.77 -16.75
N ILE A 93 -4.73 6.80 -15.88
CA ILE A 93 -3.53 5.96 -15.96
C ILE A 93 -3.83 4.82 -16.93
N LYS A 94 -3.05 4.74 -18.00
CA LYS A 94 -3.17 3.67 -18.99
C LYS A 94 -2.50 2.40 -18.47
N THR A 95 -3.17 1.28 -18.68
CA THR A 95 -2.56 -0.05 -18.63
C THR A 95 -1.50 -0.13 -19.74
N GLN A 96 -0.25 -0.40 -19.38
CA GLN A 96 0.82 -0.64 -20.36
C GLN A 96 0.84 -2.09 -20.81
#